data_AF-A0A077Z7U6-F1
#
_entry.id   AF-A0A077Z7U6-F1
#
_cell.length_a   1.000
_cell.length_b   1.000
_cell.length_c   1.000
_cell.angle_alpha   90.00
_cell.angle_beta   90.00
_cell.angle_gamma   90.00
#
_symmetry.space_group_name_H-M   'P 1'
#
loop_
_entity.id
_entity.type
_entity.pdbx_description
1 polymer ?
#
loop_
_entity_poly.entity_id
_entity_poly.type
_entity_poly.pdbx_seq_one_letter_code
_entity_poly.pdbx_strand_id
1 'polypeptide(L)'
;MQFYCILHILPEFLLLTYAVGSRAISIQYDVTPLPFNTLQQGRFVWAFNQFRSRLNSGNMQCITMWNTDLAEYAQKMAETCSVTKLEEDVEKYGIVMVTRPFMHDVPTAAELVEHFYMSGKGNYNYEENVCNDENPSECANFKQFAWHAGSEIGCGMARCEFIIGKETAGYLVVCAMNKKASMRHPPYAPGPSCVHCPVENSRCVNGLCCPMDWQKAPIKRCNGKPNDKHMMAVHRFYNHGTSTNLLVTDTEQVDFLKRQGMPYKGIVGRVSRSEDKSCPHLMPVHHMYSDTFSGDYYTSDEMIYNGRINREAQDFGVIGYAVAGPGICDATVPIYEFYHKMGIIQLQNSTELQKLLDDDRGGFSYRGISFAIWP
;
A
#
# COMPACT_ATOMS: atom_id res chain seq x y z
N MET A 1 43.96 8.98 76.14
CA MET A 1 43.37 8.75 77.48
C MET A 1 41.88 8.46 77.28
N GLN A 2 41.49 7.18 77.40
CA GLN A 2 40.49 6.63 78.34
C GLN A 2 39.04 7.01 77.99
N PHE A 3 38.25 6.13 77.34
CA PHE A 3 37.54 4.91 77.81
C PHE A 3 36.32 5.14 78.73
N TYR A 4 35.32 4.28 78.50
CA TYR A 4 34.06 3.97 79.20
C TYR A 4 32.78 4.69 78.70
N CYS A 5 31.87 4.03 77.96
CA CYS A 5 30.92 2.91 78.23
C CYS A 5 29.78 3.22 79.21
N ILE A 6 28.54 2.96 78.76
CA ILE A 6 27.37 2.30 79.39
C ILE A 6 26.08 2.90 78.75
N LEU A 7 25.37 2.22 77.84
CA LEU A 7 24.36 1.13 77.94
C LEU A 7 22.93 1.59 78.32
N HIS A 8 21.95 0.97 77.62
CA HIS A 8 20.49 0.94 77.82
C HIS A 8 19.70 2.11 77.17
N ILE A 9 18.59 1.99 76.43
CA ILE A 9 17.45 1.03 76.36
C ILE A 9 16.78 1.14 74.94
N LEU A 10 16.32 0.02 74.36
CA LEU A 10 15.46 -0.05 73.16
C LEU A 10 13.97 0.15 73.53
N PRO A 11 13.16 0.74 72.62
CA PRO A 11 11.80 0.26 72.43
C PRO A 11 11.54 -0.14 70.97
N GLU A 12 10.80 -1.25 70.84
CA GLU A 12 10.26 -1.82 69.62
C GLU A 12 9.47 -0.80 68.80
N PHE A 13 9.79 -0.66 67.51
CA PHE A 13 8.93 0.02 66.54
C PHE A 13 8.45 -1.02 65.52
N LEU A 14 7.18 -1.39 65.67
CA LEU A 14 6.43 -2.25 64.77
C LEU A 14 6.21 -1.49 63.44
N LEU A 15 6.97 -1.84 62.40
CA LEU A 15 6.75 -1.34 61.04
C LEU A 15 5.64 -2.15 60.37
N LEU A 16 4.44 -1.57 60.36
CA LEU A 16 3.33 -1.97 59.48
C LEU A 16 3.75 -1.76 58.01
N THR A 17 4.19 -2.84 57.37
CA THR A 17 4.39 -2.88 55.91
C THR A 17 3.02 -2.96 55.24
N TYR A 18 2.51 -1.84 54.74
CA TYR A 18 1.41 -1.84 53.79
C TYR A 18 1.92 -2.43 52.47
N ALA A 19 1.51 -3.66 52.17
CA ALA A 19 1.67 -4.24 50.84
C ALA A 19 0.73 -3.50 49.88
N VAL A 20 1.25 -2.47 49.21
CA VAL A 20 0.57 -1.88 48.06
C VAL A 20 0.74 -2.89 46.92
N GLY A 21 -0.29 -3.70 46.70
CA GLY A 21 -0.36 -4.57 45.54
C GLY A 21 -0.37 -3.73 44.28
N SER A 22 0.74 -3.70 43.55
CA SER A 22 0.84 -3.13 42.22
C SER A 22 -0.04 -3.95 41.27
N ARG A 23 -1.31 -3.56 41.10
CA ARG A 23 -2.05 -3.95 39.91
C ARG A 23 -1.42 -3.20 38.76
N ALA A 24 -0.69 -3.92 37.90
CA ALA A 24 -0.33 -3.43 36.59
C ALA A 24 -1.63 -3.13 35.85
N ILE A 25 -1.98 -1.84 35.75
CA ILE A 25 -3.02 -1.38 34.82
C ILE A 25 -2.39 -1.53 33.45
N SER A 26 -2.72 -2.60 32.73
CA SER A 26 -2.48 -2.64 31.29
C SER A 26 -3.42 -1.61 30.67
N ILE A 27 -2.91 -0.42 30.38
CA ILE A 27 -3.57 0.51 29.47
C ILE A 27 -3.52 -0.18 28.11
N GLN A 28 -4.56 -0.94 27.78
CA GLN A 28 -4.75 -1.44 26.43
C GLN A 28 -5.17 -0.22 25.62
N TYR A 29 -4.19 0.44 25.00
CA TYR A 29 -4.45 1.47 24.00
C TYR A 29 -5.39 0.89 22.95
N ASP A 30 -6.36 1.68 22.50
CA ASP A 30 -7.31 1.23 21.49
C ASP A 30 -6.56 0.93 20.18
N VAL A 31 -6.63 -0.33 19.75
CA VAL A 31 -6.01 -0.83 18.53
C VAL A 31 -7.13 -1.30 17.62
N THR A 32 -7.21 -0.74 16.42
CA THR A 32 -8.16 -1.20 15.41
C THR A 32 -7.43 -2.00 14.34
N PRO A 33 -7.66 -3.32 14.22
CA PRO A 33 -7.16 -4.11 13.10
C PRO A 33 -7.73 -3.60 11.78
N LEU A 34 -6.88 -3.44 10.78
CA LEU A 34 -7.25 -3.02 9.42
C LEU A 34 -6.62 -3.99 8.39
N PRO A 35 -7.04 -5.27 8.37
CA PRO A 35 -6.50 -6.23 7.42
C PRO A 35 -6.81 -5.82 5.98
N PHE A 36 -5.86 -6.04 5.08
CA PHE A 36 -6.02 -5.67 3.68
C PHE A 36 -6.94 -6.64 2.94
N ASN A 37 -7.94 -6.10 2.24
CA ASN A 37 -8.87 -6.88 1.42
C ASN A 37 -8.21 -7.35 0.11
N THR A 38 -8.87 -8.25 -0.63
CA THR A 38 -8.34 -8.84 -1.87
C THR A 38 -7.87 -7.81 -2.91
N LEU A 39 -8.56 -6.66 -3.01
CA LEU A 39 -8.15 -5.55 -3.88
C LEU A 39 -6.78 -5.01 -3.47
N GLN A 40 -6.63 -4.69 -2.19
CA GLN A 40 -5.40 -4.14 -1.63
C GLN A 40 -4.25 -5.14 -1.69
N GLN A 41 -4.52 -6.43 -1.45
CA GLN A 41 -3.54 -7.51 -1.59
C GLN A 41 -2.95 -7.57 -3.00
N GLY A 42 -3.80 -7.53 -4.02
CA GLY A 42 -3.37 -7.46 -5.42
C GLY A 42 -2.55 -6.20 -5.72
N ARG A 43 -2.95 -5.06 -5.15
CA ARG A 43 -2.20 -3.79 -5.29
C ARG A 43 -0.82 -3.85 -4.63
N PHE A 44 -0.65 -4.51 -3.48
CA PHE A 44 0.66 -4.72 -2.88
C PHE A 44 1.58 -5.54 -3.78
N VAL A 45 1.12 -6.71 -4.24
CA VAL A 45 1.91 -7.57 -5.16
C VAL A 45 2.34 -6.78 -6.39
N TRP A 46 1.39 -6.05 -6.98
CA TRP A 46 1.63 -5.25 -8.17
C TRP A 46 2.64 -4.11 -7.91
N ALA A 47 2.45 -3.36 -6.81
CA ALA A 47 3.31 -2.23 -6.45
C ALA A 47 4.74 -2.69 -6.13
N PHE A 48 4.90 -3.77 -5.36
CA PHE A 48 6.23 -4.35 -5.08
C PHE A 48 6.95 -4.69 -6.38
N ASN A 49 6.29 -5.35 -7.33
CA ASN A 49 6.90 -5.69 -8.60
C ASN A 49 7.31 -4.44 -9.41
N GLN A 50 6.46 -3.42 -9.52
CA GLN A 50 6.87 -2.21 -10.24
C GLN A 50 8.02 -1.45 -9.60
N PHE A 51 8.03 -1.30 -8.28
CA PHE A 51 9.12 -0.56 -7.66
C PHE A 51 10.42 -1.39 -7.66
N ARG A 52 10.32 -2.72 -7.56
CA ARG A 52 11.48 -3.63 -7.69
C ARG A 52 12.05 -3.66 -9.11
N SER A 53 11.23 -3.54 -10.15
CA SER A 53 11.73 -3.51 -11.54
C SER A 53 12.59 -2.29 -11.84
N ARG A 54 12.35 -1.18 -11.14
CA ARG A 54 13.10 0.08 -11.28
C ARG A 54 14.52 0.03 -10.69
N LEU A 55 14.91 -1.06 -10.03
CA LEU A 55 16.23 -1.21 -9.41
C LEU A 55 17.34 -1.64 -10.38
N ASN A 56 17.02 -1.91 -11.66
CA ASN A 56 17.98 -2.38 -12.68
C ASN A 56 18.85 -3.56 -12.18
N SER A 57 18.23 -4.51 -11.48
CA SER A 57 18.91 -5.61 -10.82
C SER A 57 19.04 -6.84 -11.71
N GLY A 58 20.22 -7.47 -11.71
CA GLY A 58 20.48 -8.65 -12.52
C GLY A 58 19.66 -9.88 -12.13
N ASN A 59 19.21 -10.01 -10.88
CA ASN A 59 18.57 -11.23 -10.37
C ASN A 59 17.28 -11.02 -9.57
N MET A 60 16.67 -9.83 -9.66
CA MET A 60 15.48 -9.49 -8.87
C MET A 60 14.31 -10.40 -9.22
N GLN A 61 13.88 -11.26 -8.31
CA GLN A 61 12.68 -12.05 -8.52
C GLN A 61 11.42 -11.21 -8.35
N CYS A 62 10.38 -11.52 -9.12
CA CYS A 62 9.06 -10.95 -8.86
C CYS A 62 8.36 -11.64 -7.69
N ILE A 63 7.52 -10.86 -7.02
CA ILE A 63 6.50 -11.35 -6.12
C ILE A 63 5.44 -12.04 -6.97
N THR A 64 5.28 -13.34 -6.78
CA THR A 64 4.39 -14.19 -7.58
C THR A 64 3.01 -14.33 -6.96
N MET A 65 2.88 -14.16 -5.64
CA MET A 65 1.61 -14.31 -4.95
C MET A 65 1.55 -13.58 -3.62
N TRP A 66 0.31 -13.30 -3.20
CA TRP A 66 -0.04 -13.00 -1.83
C TRP A 66 -0.09 -14.29 -1.01
N ASN A 67 0.55 -14.32 0.15
CA ASN A 67 0.54 -15.44 1.08
C ASN A 67 -0.24 -15.05 2.34
N THR A 68 -1.31 -15.80 2.61
CA THR A 68 -2.22 -15.54 3.74
C THR A 68 -1.54 -15.71 5.10
N ASP A 69 -0.68 -16.71 5.28
CA ASP A 69 0.03 -16.94 6.54
C ASP A 69 0.99 -15.77 6.84
N LEU A 70 1.68 -15.24 5.82
CA LEU A 70 2.51 -14.05 5.94
C LEU A 70 1.66 -12.81 6.29
N ALA A 71 0.45 -12.71 5.73
CA ALA A 71 -0.46 -11.59 5.99
C ALA A 71 -1.02 -11.63 7.41
N GLU A 72 -1.45 -12.80 7.89
CA GLU A 72 -1.91 -13.01 9.26
C GLU A 72 -0.80 -12.70 10.27
N TYR A 73 0.41 -13.17 9.98
CA TYR A 73 1.59 -12.84 10.77
C TYR A 73 1.85 -11.32 10.80
N ALA A 74 1.91 -10.66 9.64
CA ALA A 74 2.14 -9.22 9.54
C ALA A 74 1.03 -8.41 10.23
N GLN A 75 -0.22 -8.83 10.12
CA GLN A 75 -1.38 -8.23 10.78
C GLN A 75 -1.26 -8.32 12.30
N LYS A 76 -0.93 -9.49 12.83
CA LYS A 76 -0.66 -9.69 14.26
C LYS A 76 0.46 -8.79 14.76
N MET A 77 1.50 -8.58 13.96
CA MET A 77 2.60 -7.70 14.34
C MET A 77 2.21 -6.23 14.29
N ALA A 78 1.44 -5.79 13.29
CA ALA A 78 0.92 -4.43 13.24
C ALA A 78 0.05 -4.10 14.47
N GLU A 79 -0.76 -5.05 14.92
CA GLU A 79 -1.62 -4.90 16.12
C GLU A 79 -0.85 -4.77 17.43
N THR A 80 0.45 -5.06 17.45
CA THR A 80 1.28 -4.80 18.63
C THR A 80 1.54 -3.32 18.84
N CYS A 81 1.30 -2.49 17.81
CA CYS A 81 1.57 -1.05 17.82
C CYS A 81 2.98 -0.72 18.35
N SER A 82 3.97 -1.56 18.02
CA SER A 82 5.33 -1.44 18.50
C SER A 82 6.34 -1.67 17.38
N VAL A 83 7.09 -0.62 17.06
CA VAL A 83 8.21 -0.68 16.13
C VAL A 83 9.38 -1.43 16.76
N THR A 84 9.62 -1.25 18.06
CA THR A 84 10.73 -1.91 18.76
C THR A 84 10.56 -3.43 18.78
N LYS A 85 9.32 -3.92 18.94
CA LYS A 85 9.05 -5.35 18.90
C LYS A 85 9.37 -5.98 17.55
N LEU A 86 9.10 -5.26 16.46
CA LEU A 86 9.43 -5.69 15.10
C LEU A 86 10.94 -5.75 14.85
N GLU A 87 11.71 -4.90 15.52
CA GLU A 87 13.18 -4.86 15.44
C GLU A 87 13.85 -5.95 16.28
N GLU A 88 13.27 -6.28 17.43
CA GLU A 88 13.75 -7.34 18.33
C GLU A 88 13.46 -8.75 17.81
N ASP A 89 12.40 -8.92 17.01
CA ASP A 89 11.96 -10.24 16.61
C ASP A 89 12.96 -10.91 15.65
N VAL A 90 13.58 -12.01 16.10
CA VAL A 90 14.56 -12.81 15.34
C VAL A 90 13.83 -13.73 14.35
N GLU A 91 12.82 -13.16 13.69
CA GLU A 91 11.81 -13.84 12.93
C GLU A 91 12.36 -14.55 11.70
N LYS A 92 11.66 -15.65 11.35
CA LYS A 92 11.88 -16.49 10.17
C LYS A 92 11.69 -15.71 8.87
N TYR A 93 10.82 -14.70 8.89
CA TYR A 93 10.41 -13.93 7.73
C TYR A 93 11.25 -12.66 7.57
N GLY A 94 11.33 -12.18 6.33
CA GLY A 94 11.78 -10.82 6.05
C GLY A 94 10.66 -9.83 6.36
N ILE A 95 10.93 -8.71 7.01
CA ILE A 95 9.91 -7.74 7.39
C ILE A 95 10.30 -6.35 6.91
N VAL A 96 9.33 -5.64 6.35
CA VAL A 96 9.38 -4.18 6.19
C VAL A 96 8.22 -3.56 6.95
N MET A 97 8.42 -2.36 7.49
CA MET A 97 7.41 -1.66 8.27
C MET A 97 7.41 -0.17 8.00
N VAL A 98 6.25 0.47 8.08
CA VAL A 98 6.14 1.92 7.95
C VAL A 98 5.06 2.44 8.89
N THR A 99 5.31 3.61 9.46
CA THR A 99 4.35 4.32 10.30
C THR A 99 3.81 5.53 9.56
N ARG A 100 2.49 5.73 9.60
CA ARG A 100 1.82 6.87 8.98
C ARG A 100 0.99 7.64 10.02
N PRO A 101 1.39 8.85 10.45
CA PRO A 101 0.64 9.62 11.44
C PRO A 101 -0.80 9.92 11.00
N PHE A 102 -1.74 10.02 11.95
CA PHE A 102 -3.15 10.33 11.69
C PHE A 102 -3.42 11.72 11.12
N MET A 103 -2.43 12.59 10.94
CA MET A 103 -2.64 13.79 10.13
C MET A 103 -2.71 13.47 8.63
N HIS A 104 -2.20 12.31 8.20
CA HIS A 104 -2.27 11.85 6.81
C HIS A 104 -3.36 10.81 6.61
N ASP A 105 -3.91 10.76 5.40
CA ASP A 105 -4.96 9.81 5.04
C ASP A 105 -4.48 8.37 5.20
N VAL A 106 -5.44 7.44 5.24
CA VAL A 106 -5.14 6.02 5.20
C VAL A 106 -4.28 5.75 3.96
N PRO A 107 -3.05 5.21 4.13
CA PRO A 107 -2.12 5.10 3.03
C PRO A 107 -2.55 3.96 2.10
N THR A 108 -2.45 4.19 0.79
CA THR A 108 -2.64 3.17 -0.24
C THR A 108 -1.46 2.19 -0.26
N ALA A 109 -1.69 0.98 -0.77
CA ALA A 109 -0.62 0.00 -0.96
C ALA A 109 0.56 0.57 -1.77
N ALA A 110 0.30 1.36 -2.81
CA ALA A 110 1.37 1.95 -3.62
C ALA A 110 2.16 3.04 -2.87
N GLU A 111 1.51 3.89 -2.07
CA GLU A 111 2.21 4.87 -1.22
C GLU A 111 3.14 4.19 -0.22
N LEU A 112 2.68 3.09 0.38
CA LEU A 112 3.47 2.31 1.33
C LEU A 112 4.70 1.68 0.66
N VAL A 113 4.53 1.10 -0.52
CA VAL A 113 5.63 0.47 -1.25
C VAL A 113 6.60 1.50 -1.84
N GLU A 114 6.08 2.61 -2.36
CA GLU A 114 6.89 3.74 -2.81
C GLU A 114 7.78 4.25 -1.69
N HIS A 115 7.25 4.35 -0.47
CA HIS A 115 8.03 4.77 0.69
C HIS A 115 9.25 3.85 0.92
N PHE A 116 9.09 2.52 0.82
CA PHE A 116 10.23 1.59 0.94
C PHE A 116 11.27 1.77 -0.17
N TYR A 117 10.84 2.06 -1.39
CA TYR A 117 11.74 2.30 -2.52
C TYR A 117 12.49 3.64 -2.38
N MET A 118 11.76 4.71 -2.07
CA MET A 118 12.31 6.07 -2.00
C MET A 118 13.22 6.27 -0.79
N SER A 119 12.85 5.73 0.37
CA SER A 119 13.69 5.81 1.57
C SER A 119 15.03 5.13 1.34
N GLY A 120 15.03 3.98 0.66
CA GLY A 120 16.26 3.30 0.26
C GLY A 120 17.15 4.06 -0.70
N LYS A 121 16.56 4.65 -1.75
CA LYS A 121 17.31 5.45 -2.73
C LYS A 121 18.02 6.65 -2.07
N GLY A 122 17.46 7.17 -0.97
CA GLY A 122 18.07 8.25 -0.19
C GLY A 122 19.07 7.78 0.88
N ASN A 123 18.94 6.56 1.40
CA ASN A 123 19.67 6.11 2.60
C ASN A 123 20.62 4.91 2.37
N TYR A 124 20.72 4.32 1.17
CA TYR A 124 21.58 3.17 0.92
C TYR A 124 22.49 3.36 -0.31
N ASN A 125 23.80 3.22 -0.13
CA ASN A 125 24.78 3.14 -1.20
C ASN A 125 24.99 1.68 -1.61
N TYR A 126 24.62 1.33 -2.85
CA TYR A 126 24.78 -0.01 -3.37
C TYR A 126 26.25 -0.40 -3.60
N GLU A 127 27.07 0.50 -4.15
CA GLU A 127 28.47 0.23 -4.53
C GLU A 127 29.33 -0.06 -3.30
N GLU A 128 29.10 0.71 -2.24
CA GLU A 128 29.81 0.56 -0.96
C GLU A 128 29.11 -0.44 -0.02
N ASN A 129 27.84 -0.78 -0.29
CA ASN A 129 26.96 -1.56 0.57
C ASN A 129 26.86 -0.96 2.00
N VAL A 130 26.71 0.36 2.07
CA VAL A 130 26.64 1.14 3.31
C VAL A 130 25.29 1.85 3.41
N CYS A 131 24.73 1.86 4.62
CA CYS A 131 23.55 2.65 4.98
C CYS A 131 23.98 4.02 5.52
N ASN A 132 23.17 5.06 5.30
CA ASN A 132 23.25 6.27 6.11
C ASN A 132 22.88 5.92 7.57
N ASP A 133 23.76 6.27 8.51
CA ASP A 133 23.58 6.00 9.93
C ASP A 133 22.43 6.81 10.56
N GLU A 134 21.95 7.86 9.89
CA GLU A 134 20.84 8.69 10.39
C GLU A 134 19.50 7.93 10.46
N ASN A 135 19.28 6.96 9.57
CA ASN A 135 17.99 6.25 9.46
C ASN A 135 18.19 4.73 9.24
N PRO A 136 18.72 3.99 10.22
CA PRO A 136 19.04 2.56 10.07
C PRO A 136 17.81 1.70 9.73
N SER A 137 16.65 2.04 10.29
CA SER A 137 15.37 1.37 10.02
C SER A 137 14.93 1.52 8.56
N GLU A 138 15.10 2.71 7.97
CA GLU A 138 14.76 2.95 6.56
C GLU A 138 15.67 2.17 5.61
N CYS A 139 16.97 2.10 5.93
CA CYS A 139 17.89 1.28 5.15
C CYS A 139 17.58 -0.22 5.26
N ALA A 140 17.28 -0.72 6.47
CA ALA A 140 16.88 -2.11 6.68
C ALA A 140 15.60 -2.46 5.91
N ASN A 141 14.60 -1.57 5.96
CA ASN A 141 13.39 -1.66 5.16
C ASN A 141 13.70 -1.76 3.66
N PHE A 142 14.58 -0.90 3.14
CA PHE A 142 14.96 -0.95 1.73
C PHE A 142 15.66 -2.25 1.36
N LYS A 143 16.66 -2.69 2.14
CA LYS A 143 17.38 -3.94 1.86
C LYS A 143 16.44 -5.13 1.83
N GLN A 144 15.44 -5.15 2.71
CA GLN A 144 14.42 -6.19 2.70
C GLN A 144 13.45 -6.06 1.53
N PHE A 145 12.94 -4.86 1.25
CA PHE A 145 12.11 -4.56 0.08
C PHE A 145 12.80 -4.97 -1.23
N ALA A 146 14.10 -4.72 -1.33
CA ALA A 146 14.93 -4.98 -2.51
C ALA A 146 15.57 -6.39 -2.50
N TRP A 147 15.25 -7.25 -1.53
CA TRP A 147 15.90 -8.55 -1.43
C TRP A 147 15.52 -9.45 -2.61
N HIS A 148 16.52 -9.90 -3.38
CA HIS A 148 16.29 -10.51 -4.68
C HIS A 148 15.53 -11.84 -4.62
N ALA A 149 15.62 -12.60 -3.52
CA ALA A 149 15.09 -13.97 -3.43
C ALA A 149 13.63 -14.06 -2.93
N GLY A 150 13.04 -12.97 -2.44
CA GLY A 150 11.66 -12.97 -1.95
C GLY A 150 10.65 -13.06 -3.10
N SER A 151 9.71 -14.00 -3.01
CA SER A 151 8.69 -14.26 -4.04
C SER A 151 7.25 -14.23 -3.51
N GLU A 152 7.09 -14.25 -2.19
CA GLU A 152 5.78 -14.24 -1.54
C GLU A 152 5.74 -13.11 -0.52
N ILE A 153 4.58 -12.46 -0.43
CA ILE A 153 4.35 -11.36 0.49
C ILE A 153 2.99 -11.50 1.17
N GLY A 154 2.89 -11.03 2.40
CA GLY A 154 1.63 -10.69 3.04
C GLY A 154 1.83 -9.47 3.92
N CYS A 155 0.85 -8.58 3.95
CA CYS A 155 0.90 -7.35 4.74
C CYS A 155 -0.32 -7.26 5.65
N GLY A 156 -0.17 -6.48 6.72
CA GLY A 156 -1.23 -6.11 7.64
C GLY A 156 -1.05 -4.69 8.14
N MET A 157 -2.13 -4.12 8.67
CA MET A 157 -2.16 -2.76 9.17
C MET A 157 -3.00 -2.68 10.45
N ALA A 158 -2.57 -1.84 11.38
CA ALA A 158 -3.34 -1.48 12.55
C ALA A 158 -3.40 0.03 12.70
N ARG A 159 -4.56 0.52 13.14
CA ARG A 159 -4.73 1.89 13.65
C ARG A 159 -4.34 1.88 15.12
N CYS A 160 -3.33 2.67 15.47
CA CYS A 160 -2.72 2.71 16.80
C CYS A 160 -2.89 4.11 17.41
N GLU A 161 -3.60 4.22 18.52
CA GLU A 161 -3.64 5.47 19.30
C GLU A 161 -2.27 5.88 19.86
N PHE A 162 -1.36 4.91 19.98
CA PHE A 162 0.02 5.14 20.34
C PHE A 162 0.92 4.08 19.72
N ILE A 163 1.99 4.49 19.03
CA ILE A 163 3.00 3.58 18.47
C ILE A 163 4.28 3.64 19.30
N ILE A 164 4.60 2.54 19.98
CA ILE A 164 5.83 2.38 20.77
C ILE A 164 7.04 2.48 19.81
N GLY A 165 7.96 3.39 20.12
CA GLY A 165 9.15 3.69 19.29
C GLY A 165 9.01 4.87 18.32
N LYS A 166 7.79 5.41 18.13
CA LYS A 166 7.56 6.67 17.39
C LYS A 166 6.83 7.73 18.21
N GLU A 167 6.27 7.36 19.36
CA GLU A 167 5.58 8.24 20.32
C GLU A 167 4.44 9.07 19.72
N THR A 168 3.86 8.59 18.63
CA THR A 168 2.78 9.26 17.89
C THR A 168 1.66 8.28 17.55
N ALA A 169 0.45 8.83 17.44
CA ALA A 169 -0.72 8.10 16.97
C ALA A 169 -0.68 7.98 15.44
N GLY A 170 -1.05 6.82 14.90
CA GLY A 170 -0.90 6.57 13.48
C GLY A 170 -1.31 5.17 13.04
N TYR A 171 -1.10 4.90 11.76
CA TYR A 171 -1.17 3.57 11.20
C TYR A 171 0.20 2.91 11.28
N LEU A 172 0.28 1.71 11.84
CA LEU A 172 1.45 0.84 11.72
C LEU A 172 1.14 -0.19 10.62
N VAL A 173 1.95 -0.19 9.57
CA VAL A 173 1.87 -1.17 8.49
C VAL A 173 3.08 -2.07 8.53
N VAL A 174 2.86 -3.37 8.41
CA VAL A 174 3.89 -4.40 8.36
C VAL A 174 3.67 -5.24 7.11
N CYS A 175 4.74 -5.54 6.39
CA CYS A 175 4.74 -6.54 5.33
C CYS A 175 5.79 -7.60 5.62
N ALA A 176 5.38 -8.86 5.62
CA ALA A 176 6.24 -10.02 5.76
C ALA A 176 6.50 -10.67 4.39
N MET A 177 7.73 -11.14 4.21
CA MET A 177 8.22 -11.81 3.01
C MET A 177 8.80 -13.16 3.37
N ASN A 178 8.65 -14.15 2.49
CA ASN A 178 9.12 -15.52 2.72
C ASN A 178 10.65 -15.66 2.83
N LYS A 179 11.43 -14.64 2.42
CA LYS A 179 12.89 -14.61 2.51
C LYS A 179 13.38 -13.35 3.24
N LYS A 180 14.16 -13.56 4.29
CA LYS A 180 14.83 -12.50 5.05
C LYS A 180 16.09 -12.02 4.33
N ALA A 181 16.31 -10.72 4.34
CA ALA A 181 17.47 -10.09 3.75
C ALA A 181 18.73 -10.28 4.58
N SER A 182 19.87 -10.42 3.90
CA SER A 182 21.16 -10.30 4.56
C SER A 182 21.51 -8.81 4.70
N MET A 183 21.65 -8.35 5.95
CA MET A 183 22.11 -6.99 6.20
C MET A 183 23.59 -6.79 5.87
N ARG A 184 24.36 -7.88 5.72
CA ARG A 184 25.81 -7.84 5.40
C ARG A 184 26.12 -7.74 3.91
N HIS A 185 25.20 -8.13 3.03
CA HIS A 185 25.44 -8.21 1.59
C HIS A 185 24.53 -7.26 0.82
N PRO A 186 24.89 -6.87 -0.41
CA PRO A 186 23.96 -6.18 -1.31
C PRO A 186 22.65 -6.95 -1.47
N PRO A 187 21.49 -6.26 -1.55
CA PRO A 187 20.20 -6.92 -1.59
C PRO A 187 19.91 -7.66 -2.91
N TYR A 188 20.67 -7.35 -3.96
CA TYR A 188 20.53 -7.93 -5.29
C TYR A 188 21.84 -7.86 -6.09
N ALA A 189 21.92 -8.62 -7.18
CA ALA A 189 23.07 -8.61 -8.09
C ALA A 189 23.05 -7.37 -9.02
N PRO A 190 24.23 -6.84 -9.41
CA PRO A 190 24.30 -5.66 -10.27
C PRO A 190 23.63 -5.93 -11.62
N GLY A 191 23.18 -4.85 -12.26
CA GLY A 191 22.51 -4.90 -13.55
C GLY A 191 23.42 -5.29 -14.73
N PRO A 192 22.88 -5.29 -15.96
CA PRO A 192 21.52 -4.85 -16.30
C PRO A 192 20.44 -5.85 -15.86
N SER A 193 19.17 -5.44 -15.89
CA SER A 193 18.06 -6.30 -15.49
C SER A 193 18.11 -7.71 -16.09
N CYS A 194 17.79 -8.71 -15.26
CA CYS A 194 17.62 -10.13 -15.64
C CYS A 194 18.87 -10.90 -16.12
N VAL A 195 20.09 -10.35 -16.04
CA VAL A 195 21.31 -11.08 -16.48
C VAL A 195 21.70 -12.27 -15.60
N HIS A 196 21.14 -12.37 -14.41
CA HIS A 196 21.45 -13.38 -13.40
C HIS A 196 20.17 -14.05 -12.85
N CYS A 197 19.14 -14.22 -13.70
CA CYS A 197 17.93 -14.93 -13.28
C CYS A 197 18.20 -16.41 -12.98
N PRO A 198 17.64 -16.94 -11.87
CA PRO A 198 17.74 -18.37 -11.57
C PRO A 198 16.92 -19.19 -12.59
N VAL A 199 17.28 -20.46 -12.75
CA VAL A 199 16.68 -21.35 -13.77
C VAL A 199 15.16 -21.46 -13.60
N GLU A 200 14.70 -21.65 -12.36
CA GLU A 200 13.27 -21.68 -12.01
C GLU A 200 12.49 -20.42 -12.38
N ASN A 201 13.13 -19.25 -12.44
CA ASN A 201 12.50 -17.95 -12.75
C ASN A 201 13.21 -17.23 -13.91
N SER A 202 13.49 -17.98 -14.98
CA SER A 202 14.33 -17.53 -16.10
C SER A 202 13.69 -16.50 -17.05
N ARG A 203 12.37 -16.23 -16.92
CA ARG A 203 11.71 -15.26 -17.79
C ARG A 203 11.93 -13.85 -17.27
N CYS A 204 12.44 -12.97 -18.13
CA CYS A 204 12.51 -11.55 -17.82
C CYS A 204 11.16 -10.86 -18.12
N VAL A 205 10.48 -10.39 -17.09
CA VAL A 205 9.20 -9.68 -17.22
C VAL A 205 9.34 -8.30 -16.58
N ASN A 206 9.38 -7.27 -17.42
CA ASN A 206 9.60 -5.89 -17.00
C ASN A 206 10.81 -5.74 -16.08
N GLY A 207 11.95 -6.34 -16.43
CA GLY A 207 13.19 -6.26 -15.64
C GLY A 207 13.25 -7.13 -14.39
N LEU A 208 12.28 -8.03 -14.18
CA LEU A 208 12.25 -9.00 -13.08
C LEU A 208 12.36 -10.44 -13.58
N CYS A 209 13.00 -11.30 -12.79
CA CYS A 209 13.09 -12.75 -12.97
C CYS A 209 11.81 -13.42 -12.48
N CYS A 210 11.01 -13.96 -13.40
CA CYS A 210 9.69 -14.49 -13.11
C CYS A 210 9.46 -15.89 -13.69
N PRO A 211 8.59 -16.70 -13.06
CA PRO A 211 8.10 -17.93 -13.67
C PRO A 211 7.03 -17.67 -14.74
N MET A 212 6.30 -16.55 -14.61
CA MET A 212 5.19 -16.15 -15.48
C MET A 212 5.08 -14.63 -15.60
N ASP A 213 4.33 -14.16 -16.58
CA ASP A 213 4.04 -12.74 -16.76
C ASP A 213 3.08 -12.24 -15.67
N TRP A 214 3.61 -11.59 -14.63
CA TRP A 214 2.86 -11.10 -13.48
C TRP A 214 1.91 -9.94 -13.81
N GLN A 215 2.10 -9.27 -14.95
CA GLN A 215 1.21 -8.19 -15.40
C GLN A 215 -0.09 -8.75 -15.99
N LYS A 216 -0.08 -10.02 -16.40
CA LYS A 216 -1.27 -10.74 -16.83
C LYS A 216 -1.93 -11.36 -15.61
N ALA A 217 -3.09 -10.84 -15.23
CA ALA A 217 -3.91 -11.43 -14.18
C ALA A 217 -4.07 -12.94 -14.46
N PRO A 218 -3.81 -13.83 -13.47
CA PRO A 218 -4.13 -15.24 -13.62
C PRO A 218 -5.64 -15.31 -13.87
N ILE A 219 -6.03 -15.63 -15.11
CA ILE A 219 -7.43 -15.65 -15.52
C ILE A 219 -8.13 -16.77 -14.75
N LYS A 220 -8.64 -16.46 -13.56
CA LYS A 220 -9.61 -17.28 -12.86
C LYS A 220 -10.98 -16.75 -13.27
N ARG A 221 -11.57 -17.39 -14.28
CA ARG A 221 -12.99 -17.21 -14.65
C ARG A 221 -13.86 -17.72 -13.50
N CYS A 222 -13.97 -16.95 -12.43
CA CYS A 222 -14.72 -17.37 -11.25
C CYS A 222 -16.20 -17.02 -11.35
N ASN A 223 -16.59 -16.04 -12.18
CA ASN A 223 -17.96 -15.55 -12.30
C ASN A 223 -18.18 -14.89 -13.67
N GLY A 224 -19.44 -14.68 -14.05
CA GLY A 224 -19.81 -14.10 -15.34
C GLY A 224 -19.81 -12.57 -15.33
N LYS A 225 -19.71 -11.98 -16.52
CA LYS A 225 -19.95 -10.53 -16.73
C LYS A 225 -21.35 -10.11 -16.25
N PRO A 226 -21.53 -8.90 -15.69
CA PRO A 226 -22.85 -8.31 -15.47
C PRO A 226 -23.70 -8.25 -16.76
N ASN A 227 -25.02 -8.20 -16.60
CA ASN A 227 -25.94 -8.13 -17.73
C ASN A 227 -25.65 -6.89 -18.60
N ASP A 228 -25.47 -7.09 -19.91
CA ASP A 228 -25.17 -6.02 -20.86
C ASP A 228 -26.19 -4.86 -20.82
N LYS A 229 -27.46 -5.13 -20.46
CA LYS A 229 -28.50 -4.10 -20.31
C LYS A 229 -28.28 -3.16 -19.12
N HIS A 230 -27.49 -3.56 -18.13
CA HIS A 230 -27.14 -2.76 -16.96
C HIS A 230 -25.85 -1.96 -17.16
N MET A 231 -25.17 -2.14 -18.29
CA MET A 231 -23.88 -1.50 -18.54
C MET A 231 -24.06 -0.03 -18.96
N MET A 232 -23.32 0.86 -18.31
CA MET A 232 -23.28 2.29 -18.60
C MET A 232 -21.87 2.68 -19.07
N ALA A 233 -21.79 3.53 -20.09
CA ALA A 233 -20.52 4.04 -20.57
C ALA A 233 -19.87 4.99 -19.54
N VAL A 234 -18.55 4.84 -19.34
CA VAL A 234 -17.73 5.77 -18.57
C VAL A 234 -17.04 6.71 -19.55
N HIS A 235 -17.36 7.99 -19.45
CA HIS A 235 -16.81 9.07 -20.26
C HIS A 235 -15.66 9.74 -19.48
N ARG A 236 -14.49 9.90 -20.12
CA ARG A 236 -13.37 10.63 -19.51
C ARG A 236 -13.25 12.04 -20.07
N PHE A 237 -13.11 13.02 -19.18
CA PHE A 237 -12.69 14.38 -19.51
C PHE A 237 -11.38 14.65 -18.80
N TYR A 238 -10.42 15.26 -19.51
CA TYR A 238 -9.13 15.58 -18.91
C TYR A 238 -8.55 16.87 -19.45
N ASN A 239 -8.36 17.84 -18.55
CA ASN A 239 -7.72 19.11 -18.85
C ASN A 239 -6.31 19.14 -18.26
N HIS A 240 -5.30 19.13 -19.14
CA HIS A 240 -3.90 19.18 -18.73
C HIS A 240 -3.53 20.49 -18.00
N GLY A 241 -4.15 21.61 -18.35
CA GLY A 241 -3.83 22.91 -17.75
C GLY A 241 -4.28 23.02 -16.28
N THR A 242 -5.40 22.40 -15.93
CA THR A 242 -5.96 22.41 -14.56
C THR A 242 -5.73 21.09 -13.82
N SER A 243 -5.14 20.08 -14.47
CA SER A 243 -5.06 18.69 -13.98
C SER A 243 -6.41 18.06 -13.63
N THR A 244 -7.53 18.64 -14.09
CA THR A 244 -8.88 18.12 -13.82
C THR A 244 -9.11 16.84 -14.62
N ASN A 245 -9.39 15.73 -13.94
CA ASN A 245 -9.65 14.42 -14.52
C ASN A 245 -11.00 13.88 -14.03
N LEU A 246 -12.00 13.84 -14.91
CA LEU A 246 -13.36 13.39 -14.57
C LEU A 246 -13.69 12.07 -15.26
N LEU A 247 -14.32 11.17 -14.50
CA LEU A 247 -14.98 9.96 -14.99
C LEU A 247 -16.48 10.11 -14.76
N VAL A 248 -17.25 10.16 -15.86
CA VAL A 248 -18.66 10.53 -15.83
C VAL A 248 -19.50 9.44 -16.50
N THR A 249 -20.58 9.02 -15.86
CA THR A 249 -21.53 8.04 -16.41
C THR A 249 -22.90 8.64 -16.71
N ASP A 250 -23.24 9.78 -16.10
CA ASP A 250 -24.48 10.51 -16.37
C ASP A 250 -24.45 11.23 -17.73
N THR A 251 -25.42 10.94 -18.58
CA THR A 251 -25.44 11.44 -19.96
C THR A 251 -25.71 12.94 -20.04
N GLU A 252 -26.52 13.50 -19.13
CA GLU A 252 -26.82 14.93 -19.11
C GLU A 252 -25.58 15.74 -18.72
N GLN A 253 -24.83 15.25 -17.73
CA GLN A 253 -23.56 15.84 -17.30
C GLN A 253 -22.48 15.74 -18.38
N VAL A 254 -22.40 14.62 -19.11
CA VAL A 254 -21.50 14.49 -20.28
C VAL A 254 -21.80 15.56 -21.32
N ASP A 255 -23.07 15.76 -21.66
CA ASP A 255 -23.47 16.75 -22.66
C ASP A 255 -23.24 18.18 -22.16
N PHE A 256 -23.45 18.43 -20.86
CA PHE A 256 -23.13 19.70 -20.24
C PHE A 256 -21.63 20.02 -20.31
N LEU A 257 -20.76 19.10 -19.89
CA LEU A 257 -19.31 19.29 -19.91
C LEU A 257 -18.77 19.50 -21.33
N LYS A 258 -19.30 18.77 -22.32
CA LYS A 258 -18.98 19.01 -23.73
C LYS A 258 -19.37 20.41 -24.18
N ARG A 259 -20.56 20.91 -23.80
CA ARG A 259 -20.99 22.29 -24.11
C ARG A 259 -20.13 23.35 -23.45
N GLN A 260 -19.61 23.09 -22.24
CA GLN A 260 -18.67 23.97 -21.54
C GLN A 260 -17.24 23.95 -22.13
N GLY A 261 -16.99 23.14 -23.17
CA GLY A 261 -15.67 23.06 -23.81
C GLY A 261 -14.63 22.28 -23.02
N MET A 262 -15.04 21.47 -22.02
CA MET A 262 -14.10 20.62 -21.30
C MET A 262 -13.49 19.58 -22.25
N PRO A 263 -12.14 19.40 -22.27
CA PRO A 263 -11.50 18.49 -23.21
C PRO A 263 -11.95 17.03 -22.99
N TYR A 264 -12.70 16.51 -23.95
CA TYR A 264 -13.28 15.17 -23.92
C TYR A 264 -12.29 14.13 -24.48
N LYS A 265 -12.07 13.03 -23.75
CA LYS A 265 -11.12 11.96 -24.11
C LYS A 265 -11.78 10.71 -24.68
N GLY A 266 -13.11 10.63 -24.67
CA GLY A 266 -13.85 9.48 -25.19
C GLY A 266 -14.46 8.60 -24.10
N ILE A 267 -15.02 7.46 -24.51
CA ILE A 267 -15.48 6.40 -23.62
C ILE A 267 -14.26 5.55 -23.25
N VAL A 268 -14.03 5.35 -21.96
CA VAL A 268 -12.88 4.58 -21.46
C VAL A 268 -13.23 3.14 -21.10
N GLY A 269 -14.52 2.83 -21.03
CA GLY A 269 -15.08 1.50 -20.76
C GLY A 269 -16.51 1.61 -20.27
N ARG A 270 -17.00 0.58 -19.59
CA ARG A 270 -18.36 0.49 -19.06
C ARG A 270 -18.38 -0.06 -17.65
N VAL A 271 -19.24 0.48 -16.79
CA VAL A 271 -19.52 0.00 -15.42
C VAL A 271 -20.95 -0.55 -15.35
N SER A 272 -21.23 -1.41 -14.38
CA SER A 272 -22.61 -1.83 -14.13
C SER A 272 -23.37 -0.73 -13.39
N ARG A 273 -24.64 -0.50 -13.73
CA ARG A 273 -25.51 0.47 -13.05
C ARG A 273 -25.83 0.07 -11.61
N SER A 274 -25.91 -1.22 -11.37
CA SER A 274 -26.25 -1.81 -10.08
C SER A 274 -25.42 -3.06 -9.82
N GLU A 275 -25.51 -3.59 -8.61
CA GLU A 275 -25.10 -4.96 -8.34
C GLU A 275 -25.80 -5.95 -9.29
N ASP A 276 -25.12 -7.06 -9.58
CA ASP A 276 -25.57 -8.11 -10.49
C ASP A 276 -25.14 -9.47 -9.93
N LYS A 277 -26.08 -10.39 -9.78
CA LYS A 277 -25.83 -11.73 -9.23
C LYS A 277 -24.83 -12.54 -10.07
N SER A 278 -24.68 -12.21 -11.34
CA SER A 278 -23.72 -12.84 -12.26
C SER A 278 -22.27 -12.52 -11.86
N CYS A 279 -22.06 -11.37 -11.23
CA CYS A 279 -20.77 -10.92 -10.71
C CYS A 279 -20.89 -10.50 -9.23
N PRO A 280 -20.78 -11.45 -8.28
CA PRO A 280 -20.85 -11.16 -6.84
C PRO A 280 -19.65 -10.36 -6.30
N HIS A 281 -18.69 -10.01 -7.16
CA HIS A 281 -17.51 -9.21 -6.81
C HIS A 281 -17.64 -7.73 -7.21
N LEU A 282 -18.84 -7.31 -7.61
CA LEU A 282 -19.12 -5.92 -7.91
C LEU A 282 -18.96 -5.06 -6.65
N MET A 283 -18.29 -3.92 -6.81
CA MET A 283 -18.07 -2.93 -5.77
C MET A 283 -18.44 -1.55 -6.32
N PRO A 284 -19.04 -0.67 -5.49
CA PRO A 284 -19.34 0.70 -5.91
C PRO A 284 -18.05 1.46 -6.23
N VAL A 285 -18.08 2.27 -7.28
CA VAL A 285 -17.03 3.26 -7.58
C VAL A 285 -17.52 4.61 -7.07
N HIS A 286 -16.98 5.03 -5.92
CA HIS A 286 -17.29 6.31 -5.29
C HIS A 286 -16.56 7.44 -5.99
N HIS A 287 -17.24 8.55 -6.22
CA HIS A 287 -16.68 9.81 -6.68
C HIS A 287 -16.62 10.78 -5.51
N MET A 288 -15.41 11.18 -5.14
CA MET A 288 -15.18 12.21 -4.14
C MET A 288 -14.38 13.35 -4.74
N TYR A 289 -14.46 14.53 -4.15
CA TYR A 289 -13.52 15.61 -4.39
C TYR A 289 -12.76 15.92 -3.11
N SER A 290 -11.44 16.01 -3.20
CA SER A 290 -10.60 16.40 -2.07
C SER A 290 -9.96 17.75 -2.35
N ASP A 291 -10.23 18.73 -1.49
CA ASP A 291 -9.54 20.02 -1.52
C ASP A 291 -8.02 19.82 -1.32
N THR A 292 -7.62 18.89 -0.45
CA THR A 292 -6.22 18.55 -0.17
C THR A 292 -5.45 18.10 -1.41
N PHE A 293 -6.10 17.34 -2.30
CA PHE A 293 -5.49 16.89 -3.55
C PHE A 293 -5.89 17.73 -4.75
N SER A 294 -6.75 18.73 -4.54
CA SER A 294 -7.27 19.64 -5.58
C SER A 294 -7.80 18.90 -6.80
N GLY A 295 -8.55 17.81 -6.59
CA GLY A 295 -9.03 17.00 -7.69
C GLY A 295 -10.06 15.96 -7.31
N ASP A 296 -10.80 15.54 -8.33
CA ASP A 296 -11.72 14.43 -8.30
C ASP A 296 -10.97 13.10 -8.12
N TYR A 297 -11.55 12.23 -7.30
CA TYR A 297 -11.00 10.94 -6.97
C TYR A 297 -12.07 9.87 -7.05
N TYR A 298 -11.79 8.81 -7.82
CA TYR A 298 -12.69 7.69 -8.03
C TYR A 298 -12.12 6.42 -7.41
N THR A 299 -12.82 5.78 -6.49
CA THR A 299 -12.29 4.56 -5.86
C THR A 299 -13.37 3.54 -5.56
N SER A 300 -13.02 2.27 -5.71
CA SER A 300 -13.81 1.13 -5.20
C SER A 300 -13.22 0.54 -3.93
N ASP A 301 -12.21 1.19 -3.34
CA ASP A 301 -11.58 0.76 -2.11
C ASP A 301 -12.29 1.43 -0.93
N GLU A 302 -13.13 0.65 -0.23
CA GLU A 302 -13.91 1.13 0.92
C GLU A 302 -13.06 1.72 2.04
N MET A 303 -11.85 1.19 2.27
CA MET A 303 -10.97 1.71 3.32
C MET A 303 -10.45 3.10 2.98
N ILE A 304 -10.12 3.32 1.70
CA ILE A 304 -9.71 4.65 1.20
C ILE A 304 -10.89 5.60 1.17
N TYR A 305 -12.06 5.14 0.72
CA TYR A 305 -13.29 5.94 0.72
C TYR A 305 -13.65 6.41 2.13
N ASN A 306 -13.79 5.48 3.09
CA ASN A 306 -14.12 5.78 4.48
C ASN A 306 -13.04 6.63 5.16
N GLY A 307 -11.77 6.41 4.83
CA GLY A 307 -10.66 7.21 5.36
C GLY A 307 -10.68 8.66 4.89
N ARG A 308 -11.09 8.92 3.64
CA ARG A 308 -11.10 10.27 3.03
C ARG A 308 -12.37 11.06 3.32
N ILE A 309 -13.53 10.40 3.33
CA ILE A 309 -14.80 11.12 3.54
C ILE A 309 -14.93 11.70 4.95
N ASN A 310 -14.31 11.05 5.93
CA ASN A 310 -14.22 11.55 7.31
C ASN A 310 -13.33 12.78 7.48
N ARG A 311 -12.66 13.24 6.41
CA ARG A 311 -11.74 14.39 6.39
C ARG A 311 -12.20 15.51 5.46
N GLU A 312 -13.51 15.73 5.42
CA GLU A 312 -14.13 16.83 4.66
C GLU A 312 -14.00 16.71 3.13
N ALA A 313 -13.66 15.53 2.60
CA ALA A 313 -13.85 15.27 1.18
C ALA A 313 -15.35 15.37 0.84
N GLN A 314 -15.67 15.99 -0.28
CA GLN A 314 -17.05 16.09 -0.76
C GLN A 314 -17.43 14.79 -1.46
N ASP A 315 -18.53 14.15 -1.04
CA ASP A 315 -19.07 12.95 -1.69
C ASP A 315 -20.01 13.34 -2.84
N PHE A 316 -19.76 12.81 -4.03
CA PHE A 316 -20.65 12.91 -5.20
C PHE A 316 -21.38 11.60 -5.50
N GLY A 317 -21.23 10.59 -4.64
CA GLY A 317 -21.93 9.31 -4.72
C GLY A 317 -21.24 8.30 -5.63
N VAL A 318 -22.02 7.36 -6.16
CA VAL A 318 -21.51 6.21 -6.92
C VAL A 318 -21.74 6.40 -8.41
N ILE A 319 -20.67 6.37 -9.21
CA ILE A 319 -20.79 6.49 -10.69
C ILE A 319 -21.19 5.17 -11.36
N GLY A 320 -21.08 4.06 -10.64
CA GLY A 320 -21.45 2.71 -11.07
C GLY A 320 -20.69 1.65 -10.27
N TYR A 321 -20.79 0.40 -10.70
CA TYR A 321 -20.17 -0.75 -10.05
C TYR A 321 -19.12 -1.37 -10.96
N ALA A 322 -17.95 -1.62 -10.38
CA ALA A 322 -16.77 -2.18 -11.03
C ALA A 322 -16.25 -3.39 -10.23
N VAL A 323 -15.12 -3.94 -10.63
CA VAL A 323 -14.44 -5.01 -9.88
C VAL A 323 -13.05 -4.55 -9.45
N ALA A 324 -12.46 -5.27 -8.50
CA ALA A 324 -11.18 -4.91 -7.89
C ALA A 324 -10.03 -4.82 -8.92
N GLY A 325 -10.06 -5.65 -9.95
CA GLY A 325 -8.97 -5.71 -10.92
C GLY A 325 -9.33 -6.52 -12.15
N PRO A 326 -8.47 -6.48 -13.18
CA PRO A 326 -8.72 -7.17 -14.42
C PRO A 326 -8.80 -8.70 -14.22
N GLY A 327 -9.63 -9.36 -15.01
CA GLY A 327 -9.89 -10.80 -14.97
C GLY A 327 -11.06 -11.22 -14.08
N ILE A 328 -11.51 -10.36 -13.16
CA ILE A 328 -12.69 -10.62 -12.34
C ILE A 328 -13.95 -10.35 -13.16
N CYS A 329 -14.86 -11.32 -13.25
CA CYS A 329 -16.12 -11.21 -14.00
C CYS A 329 -15.94 -10.70 -15.44
N ASP A 330 -14.88 -11.15 -16.12
CA ASP A 330 -14.52 -10.73 -17.47
C ASP A 330 -14.23 -9.22 -17.65
N ALA A 331 -13.97 -8.48 -16.57
CA ALA A 331 -13.50 -7.10 -16.66
C ALA A 331 -12.06 -7.11 -17.20
N THR A 332 -11.80 -6.39 -18.30
CA THR A 332 -10.48 -6.39 -18.95
C THR A 332 -9.85 -5.01 -19.05
N VAL A 333 -10.55 -3.96 -18.60
CA VAL A 333 -10.09 -2.57 -18.72
C VAL A 333 -9.71 -2.05 -17.34
N PRO A 334 -8.44 -2.15 -16.92
CA PRO A 334 -7.99 -1.52 -15.69
C PRO A 334 -7.99 0.00 -15.81
N ILE A 335 -8.43 0.69 -14.75
CA ILE A 335 -8.25 2.13 -14.55
C ILE A 335 -7.03 2.32 -13.66
N TYR A 336 -5.95 2.80 -14.27
CA TYR A 336 -4.69 3.11 -13.62
C TYR A 336 -4.75 4.47 -12.95
N GLU A 337 -4.10 4.59 -11.80
CA GLU A 337 -4.04 5.80 -11.00
C GLU A 337 -2.63 6.38 -10.99
N PHE A 338 -2.53 7.68 -11.16
CA PHE A 338 -1.31 8.45 -10.96
C PHE A 338 -1.60 9.62 -10.06
N TYR A 339 -0.71 9.86 -9.11
CA TYR A 339 -0.73 11.01 -8.26
C TYR A 339 0.27 12.05 -8.76
N HIS A 340 -0.14 13.31 -8.76
CA HIS A 340 0.76 14.45 -8.91
C HIS A 340 0.39 15.51 -7.86
N LYS A 341 1.31 16.41 -7.56
CA LYS A 341 1.07 17.51 -6.60
C LYS A 341 -0.16 18.39 -6.93
N MET A 342 -0.64 18.36 -8.19
CA MET A 342 -1.81 19.12 -8.65
C MET A 342 -3.09 18.29 -8.75
N GLY A 343 -3.05 16.97 -8.51
CA GLY A 343 -4.24 16.13 -8.64
C GLY A 343 -3.96 14.68 -8.96
N ILE A 344 -5.03 13.91 -9.07
CA ILE A 344 -5.00 12.49 -9.40
C ILE A 344 -5.48 12.30 -10.83
N ILE A 345 -4.73 11.53 -11.62
CA ILE A 345 -5.14 11.12 -12.96
C ILE A 345 -5.51 9.65 -12.91
N GLN A 346 -6.72 9.36 -13.40
CA GLN A 346 -7.23 8.00 -13.52
C GLN A 346 -7.61 7.73 -14.97
N LEU A 347 -6.97 6.74 -15.58
CA LEU A 347 -7.07 6.47 -17.01
C LEU A 347 -6.90 4.98 -17.34
N GLN A 348 -7.51 4.56 -18.43
CA GLN A 348 -7.34 3.23 -19.01
C GLN A 348 -6.04 3.11 -19.82
N ASN A 349 -5.73 1.88 -20.24
CA ASN A 349 -4.61 1.64 -21.14
C ASN A 349 -4.71 2.47 -22.42
N SER A 350 -3.69 3.29 -22.68
CA SER A 350 -3.63 4.27 -23.76
C SER A 350 -2.19 4.72 -24.00
N THR A 351 -1.96 5.46 -25.09
CA THR A 351 -0.65 6.11 -25.31
C THR A 351 -0.32 7.12 -24.20
N GLU A 352 -1.33 7.72 -23.56
CA GLU A 352 -1.14 8.62 -22.41
C GLU A 352 -0.61 7.86 -21.18
N LEU A 353 -1.15 6.67 -20.91
CA LEU A 353 -0.66 5.80 -19.84
C LEU A 353 0.84 5.48 -20.02
N GLN A 354 1.23 5.06 -21.23
CA GLN A 354 2.63 4.69 -21.46
C GLN A 354 3.57 5.87 -21.26
N LYS A 355 3.17 7.08 -21.70
CA LYS A 355 3.94 8.30 -21.42
C LYS A 355 4.08 8.57 -19.92
N LEU A 356 3.03 8.38 -19.12
CA LEU A 356 3.09 8.57 -17.66
C LEU A 356 3.94 7.50 -16.97
N LEU A 357 3.95 6.26 -17.49
CA LEU A 357 4.81 5.19 -16.98
C LEU A 357 6.29 5.42 -17.30
N ASP A 358 6.58 5.96 -18.49
CA ASP A 358 7.94 6.26 -18.95
C ASP A 358 8.51 7.56 -18.34
N ASP A 359 7.64 8.46 -17.86
CA ASP A 359 8.04 9.77 -17.32
C ASP A 359 8.38 9.71 -15.83
N ASP A 360 9.59 9.26 -15.52
CA ASP A 360 10.15 9.31 -14.17
C ASP A 360 10.44 10.75 -13.66
N ARG A 361 10.29 11.80 -14.49
CA ARG A 361 10.65 13.19 -14.14
C ARG A 361 9.46 14.15 -14.02
N GLY A 362 8.30 13.81 -14.56
CA GLY A 362 7.10 14.66 -14.59
C GLY A 362 6.36 14.82 -13.28
N GLY A 363 6.87 14.21 -12.19
CA GLY A 363 6.26 14.30 -10.86
C GLY A 363 4.98 13.48 -10.69
N PHE A 364 4.57 12.72 -11.71
CA PHE A 364 3.50 11.75 -11.60
C PHE A 364 4.04 10.46 -10.98
N SER A 365 3.50 10.09 -9.82
CA SER A 365 3.77 8.83 -9.16
C SER A 365 2.64 7.85 -9.48
N TYR A 366 3.00 6.69 -10.02
CA TYR A 366 2.03 5.63 -10.28
C TYR A 366 1.49 5.06 -8.95
N ARG A 367 0.16 4.94 -8.81
CA ARG A 367 -0.55 4.55 -7.56
C ARG A 367 -1.28 3.22 -7.60
N GLY A 368 -1.40 2.56 -8.75
CA GLY A 368 -2.07 1.26 -8.84
C GLY A 368 -3.15 1.20 -9.90
N ILE A 369 -3.87 0.08 -9.89
CA ILE A 369 -5.17 -0.02 -10.53
C ILE A 369 -6.20 0.37 -9.47
N SER A 370 -6.97 1.43 -9.71
CA SER A 370 -8.04 1.85 -8.79
C SER A 370 -9.18 0.82 -8.82
N PHE A 371 -9.57 0.39 -10.01
CA PHE A 371 -10.59 -0.64 -10.25
C PHE A 371 -10.48 -1.11 -11.72
N ALA A 372 -11.20 -2.17 -12.09
CA ALA A 372 -11.32 -2.60 -13.47
C ALA A 372 -12.77 -2.61 -13.94
N ILE A 373 -12.95 -2.24 -15.19
CA ILE A 373 -14.23 -2.10 -15.87
C ILE A 373 -14.26 -2.95 -17.14
N TRP A 374 -15.39 -2.92 -17.84
CA TRP A 374 -15.58 -3.68 -19.07
C TRP A 374 -15.30 -2.82 -20.30
N PRO A 375 -14.85 -3.42 -21.42
CA PRO A 375 -14.74 -2.71 -22.69
C PRO A 375 -16.10 -2.23 -23.17
#